data_AF-A0AA50XNL8-F1
#
_entry.id   AF-A0AA50XNL8-F1
#
_cell.length_a   1.000
_cell.length_b   1.000
_cell.length_c   1.000
_cell.angle_alpha   90.00
_cell.angle_beta   90.00
_cell.angle_gamma   90.00
#
_symmetry.space_group_name_H-M   'P 1'
#
loop_
_entity.id
_entity.type
_entity.pdbx_description
1 polymer ?
#
loop_
_entity_poly.entity_id
_entity_poly.type
_entity_poly.pdbx_seq_one_letter_code
_entity_poly.pdbx_strand_id
1 'polypeptide(L)' 'VAHTQMKLLKQRQKKAHIMEIQVNGGTIEDKVKWAREHLEKPIPIDSVFAQDEMIDCIGVTKGKGY' A
#
# COMPACT_ATOMS: atom_id res chain seq x y z
N VAL A 1 0.83 -8.05 4.59
CA VAL A 1 0.40 -6.89 5.40
C VAL A 1 1.37 -5.75 5.14
N ALA A 2 0.87 -4.59 4.77
CA ALA A 2 1.66 -3.38 4.56
C ALA A 2 1.15 -2.26 5.48
N HIS A 3 1.97 -1.25 5.73
CA HIS A 3 1.56 -0.08 6.48
C HIS A 3 2.04 1.23 5.87
N THR A 4 1.25 2.29 6.02
CA THR A 4 1.64 3.64 5.59
C THR A 4 2.56 4.31 6.61
N GLN A 5 3.28 5.35 6.17
CA GLN A 5 4.15 6.17 7.03
C GLN A 5 3.54 7.55 7.31
N MET A 6 2.46 7.59 8.09
CA MET A 6 1.71 8.83 8.38
C MET A 6 2.54 9.94 9.04
N LYS A 7 3.64 9.58 9.73
CA LYS A 7 4.53 10.55 10.39
C LYS A 7 5.26 11.46 9.39
N LEU A 8 5.50 10.99 8.16
CA LEU A 8 6.12 11.78 7.10
C LEU A 8 5.20 12.91 6.64
N LEU A 9 3.89 12.73 6.80
CA LEU A 9 2.89 13.76 6.51
C LEU A 9 2.76 14.72 7.70
N LYS A 10 2.67 16.02 7.41
CA LYS A 10 2.43 17.09 8.42
C LYS A 10 0.96 17.17 8.85
N GLN A 11 0.35 16.03 9.15
CA GLN A 11 -1.05 15.90 9.59
C GLN A 11 -1.15 15.57 11.09
N ARG A 12 -2.32 15.83 11.69
CA ARG A 12 -2.58 15.52 13.11
C ARG A 12 -2.51 14.02 13.41
N GLN A 13 -3.05 13.19 12.51
CA GLN A 13 -3.05 11.74 12.68
C GLN A 13 -1.65 11.16 12.47
N LYS A 14 -1.14 10.45 13.49
CA LYS A 14 0.18 9.78 13.45
C LYS A 14 0.10 8.26 13.34
N LYS A 15 -1.09 7.68 13.51
CA LYS A 15 -1.32 6.24 13.44
C LYS A 15 -1.19 5.75 11.99
N ALA A 16 -0.26 4.83 11.76
CA ALA A 16 -0.10 4.16 10.46
C ALA A 16 -1.38 3.41 10.07
N HIS A 17 -1.69 3.43 8.77
CA HIS A 17 -2.82 2.68 8.22
C HIS A 17 -2.29 1.32 7.81
N ILE A 18 -2.90 0.24 8.31
CA ILE A 18 -2.50 -1.13 8.01
C ILE A 18 -3.47 -1.69 6.96
N MET A 19 -2.93 -2.33 5.93
CA MET A 19 -3.70 -2.89 4.83
C MET A 19 -3.15 -4.26 4.45
N GLU A 20 -3.99 -5.11 3.88
CA GLU A 20 -3.56 -6.34 3.24
C GLU A 20 -3.46 -6.12 1.73
N ILE A 21 -2.30 -6.47 1.17
CA ILE A 21 -2.02 -6.40 -0.27
C ILE A 21 -1.62 -7.80 -0.69
N GLN A 22 -2.30 -8.34 -1.69
CA GLN A 22 -2.01 -9.66 -2.24
C GLN A 22 -0.81 -9.58 -3.19
N VAL A 23 0.11 -10.54 -3.07
CA VAL A 23 1.23 -10.70 -4.02
C VAL A 23 0.76 -11.58 -5.18
N ASN A 24 0.81 -11.01 -6.38
CA ASN A 24 0.41 -11.66 -7.64
C ASN A 24 1.64 -12.08 -8.46
N GLY A 25 1.49 -13.16 -9.24
CA GLY A 25 2.57 -13.76 -10.05
C GLY A 25 3.37 -14.88 -9.35
N GLY A 26 4.06 -15.70 -10.14
CA GLY A 26 4.94 -16.78 -9.64
C GLY A 26 4.23 -17.95 -8.94
N THR A 27 5.04 -18.85 -8.35
CA THR A 27 4.55 -19.94 -7.50
C THR A 27 4.28 -19.45 -6.07
N ILE A 28 3.63 -20.28 -5.24
CA ILE A 28 3.38 -19.93 -3.83
C ILE A 28 4.71 -19.73 -3.07
N GLU A 29 5.72 -20.55 -3.37
CA GLU A 29 7.04 -20.45 -2.74
C GLU A 29 7.71 -19.11 -3.07
N ASP A 30 7.66 -18.69 -4.33
CA ASP A 30 8.21 -17.40 -4.77
C ASP A 30 7.55 -16.22 -4.06
N LYS A 31 6.22 -16.27 -3.88
CA LYS A 31 5.47 -15.23 -3.16
C LYS A 31 5.90 -15.11 -1.71
N VAL A 32 6.07 -16.24 -1.02
CA VAL A 32 6.50 -16.27 0.39
C VAL A 32 7.93 -15.74 0.51
N LYS A 33 8.82 -16.15 -0.39
CA LYS A 33 10.20 -15.67 -0.43
C LYS A 33 10.25 -14.16 -0.67
N TRP A 34 9.53 -13.66 -1.66
CA TRP A 34 9.45 -12.24 -1.96
C TRP A 34 8.94 -11.43 -0.76
N ALA A 35 7.86 -11.89 -0.12
CA ALA A 35 7.29 -11.24 1.06
C ALA A 35 8.29 -11.19 2.23
N ARG A 36 9.07 -12.25 2.42
CA ARG A 36 10.11 -12.31 3.46
C ARG A 36 11.27 -11.36 3.17
N GLU A 37 11.71 -11.26 1.92
CA GLU A 37 12.82 -10.39 1.52
C GLU A 37 12.48 -8.89 1.61
N HIS A 38 11.19 -8.54 1.49
CA HIS A 38 10.67 -7.19 1.56
C HIS A 38 10.12 -6.80 2.94
N LEU A 39 10.21 -7.71 3.92
CA LEU A 39 9.86 -7.39 5.30
C LEU A 39 10.79 -6.29 5.84
N GLU A 40 10.22 -5.33 6.57
CA GLU A 40 10.91 -4.14 7.14
C GLU A 40 11.53 -3.18 6.11
N LYS A 41 11.36 -3.41 4.81
CA LYS A 41 11.82 -2.50 3.75
C LYS A 41 10.67 -1.63 3.26
N PRO A 42 10.90 -0.34 2.98
CA PRO A 42 9.90 0.49 2.33
C PRO A 42 9.73 0.07 0.87
N ILE A 43 8.47 -0.03 0.43
CA ILE A 43 8.11 -0.28 -0.98
C ILE A 43 7.66 1.06 -1.58
N PRO A 44 8.40 1.62 -2.54
CA PRO A 44 8.04 2.88 -3.18
C PRO A 44 6.94 2.68 -4.25
N ILE A 45 6.19 3.73 -4.54
CA ILE A 45 4.98 3.65 -5.40
C ILE A 45 5.29 3.32 -6.87
N ASP A 46 6.46 3.76 -7.35
CA ASP A 46 7.02 3.50 -8.67
C ASP A 46 7.37 2.02 -8.90
N SER A 47 7.58 1.25 -7.83
CA SER A 47 7.76 -0.21 -7.92
C SER A 47 6.44 -0.98 -8.10
N VAL A 48 5.30 -0.32 -7.89
CA VAL A 48 3.97 -0.95 -7.95
C VAL A 48 3.19 -0.51 -9.18
N PHE A 49 3.24 0.78 -9.53
CA PHE A 49 2.50 1.34 -10.67
C PHE A 49 3.43 1.99 -11.67
N ALA A 50 3.09 1.84 -12.95
CA ALA A 50 3.78 2.48 -14.06
C ALA A 50 3.16 3.85 -14.41
N GLN A 51 3.92 4.68 -15.12
CA GLN A 51 3.39 5.90 -15.69
C GLN A 51 2.33 5.56 -16.76
N ASP A 52 1.26 6.36 -16.78
CA ASP A 52 0.11 6.21 -17.72
C ASP A 52 -0.64 4.87 -17.59
N GLU A 53 -0.48 4.15 -16.48
CA GLU A 53 -1.25 2.96 -16.15
C GLU A 53 -2.69 3.33 -15.73
N MET A 54 -3.67 2.55 -16.20
CA MET A 54 -5.05 2.68 -15.72
C MET A 54 -5.19 2.07 -14.33
N ILE A 55 -5.54 2.91 -13.35
CA ILE A 55 -5.69 2.50 -11.94
C ILE A 55 -7.09 2.78 -11.40
N ASP A 56 -7.47 2.02 -10.38
CA ASP A 56 -8.72 2.21 -9.65
C ASP A 56 -8.49 3.03 -8.35
N CYS A 57 -9.45 3.89 -8.01
CA CYS A 57 -9.46 4.67 -6.76
C CYS A 57 -10.55 4.19 -5.82
N ILE A 58 -10.19 3.73 -4.62
CA ILE A 58 -11.12 3.31 -3.56
C ILE A 58 -11.00 4.28 -2.38
N GLY A 59 -12.13 4.83 -1.92
CA GLY A 59 -12.14 5.79 -0.81
C GLY A 59 -13.54 6.17 -0.35
N VAL A 60 -13.60 7.05 0.65
CA VAL A 60 -14.86 7.57 1.22
C VAL A 60 -15.13 8.97 0.67
N THR A 61 -16.36 9.20 0.19
CA THR A 61 -16.80 10.52 -0.32
C THR A 61 -17.00 11.54 0.80
N LYS A 62 -16.95 12.84 0.48
CA LYS A 62 -17.29 13.90 1.44
C LYS A 62 -18.76 13.81 1.85
N GLY A 63 -19.03 13.58 3.14
CA GLY A 63 -20.38 13.64 3.69
C GLY A 63 -20.93 15.07 3.66
N LYS A 64 -22.20 15.24 3.26
CA LYS A 64 -22.88 16.55 3.15
C LYS A 64 -23.91 16.83 4.23
N GLY A 65 -24.08 15.92 5.19
CA GLY A 65 -25.09 16.05 6.26
C GLY A 65 -26.53 16.00 5.74
N TYR A 66 -27.45 16.40 6.61
CA TYR A 66 -28.83 16.75 6.30
C TYR A 66 -28.99 18.25 6.53
#